data_AF-U2FY50-F1
#
_entry.id   AF-U2FY50-F1
#
_cell.length_a   1.000
_cell.length_b   1.000
_cell.length_c   1.000
_cell.angle_alpha   90.00
_cell.angle_beta   90.00
_cell.angle_gamma   90.00
#
_symmetry.space_group_name_H-M   'P 1'
#
loop_
_entity.id
_entity.type
_entity.pdbx_description
1 polymer ?
#
loop_
_entity_poly.entity_id
_entity_poly.type
_entity_poly.pdbx_seq_one_letter_code
_entity_poly.pdbx_strand_id
1 'polypeptide(L)'
;MTYTKKIPAADRVLAAMTPGQIESPSDLAKRFGTSAAIVRGVLEQLATDGALTRVRCLRVKRPNYIIAGTEKHTAARDGYVGVPAAPRTHFVMTGDLDAYASEIRRRADLCMMVRR
;
A
#
# COMPACT_ATOMS: atom_id res chain seq x y z
N MET A 1 -20.28 -15.14 -33.78
CA MET A 1 -19.20 -14.15 -33.58
C MET A 1 -18.05 -14.81 -32.82
N THR A 2 -16.95 -15.11 -33.52
CA THR A 2 -15.73 -15.62 -32.90
C THR A 2 -15.00 -14.46 -32.22
N TYR A 3 -15.22 -14.30 -30.92
CA TYR A 3 -14.40 -13.38 -30.12
C TYR A 3 -13.01 -13.97 -30.00
N THR A 4 -12.10 -13.56 -30.90
CA THR A 4 -10.68 -13.81 -30.75
C THR A 4 -10.24 -13.13 -29.45
N LYS A 5 -10.12 -13.92 -28.37
CA LYS A 5 -9.65 -13.45 -27.08
C LYS A 5 -8.26 -12.87 -27.31
N LYS A 6 -8.11 -11.55 -27.16
CA LYS A 6 -6.80 -10.89 -27.21
C LYS A 6 -6.00 -11.37 -26.00
N ILE A 7 -5.17 -12.37 -26.19
CA ILE A 7 -4.23 -12.83 -25.16
C ILE A 7 -3.02 -11.90 -25.25
N PRO A 8 -2.66 -11.16 -24.18
CA PRO A 8 -1.46 -10.34 -24.21
C PRO A 8 -0.22 -11.24 -24.23
N ALA A 9 0.76 -10.89 -25.08
CA ALA A 9 2.04 -11.58 -25.13
C ALA A 9 2.80 -11.41 -23.81
N ALA A 10 3.53 -12.45 -23.39
CA ALA A 10 4.25 -12.48 -22.11
C ALA A 10 5.23 -11.31 -21.95
N ASP A 11 5.99 -10.99 -23.01
CA ASP A 11 6.96 -9.87 -23.01
C ASP A 11 6.28 -8.52 -22.78
N ARG A 12 5.07 -8.34 -23.34
CA ARG A 12 4.29 -7.11 -23.13
C ARG A 12 3.78 -7.01 -21.71
N VAL A 13 3.40 -8.14 -21.11
CA VAL A 13 2.98 -8.18 -19.70
C VAL A 13 4.15 -7.80 -18.80
N LEU A 14 5.34 -8.37 -19.02
CA LEU A 14 6.55 -8.02 -18.29
C LEU A 14 6.94 -6.55 -18.45
N ALA A 15 6.92 -6.03 -19.69
CA ALA A 15 7.24 -4.63 -19.96
C ALA A 15 6.25 -3.64 -19.32
N ALA A 16 5.01 -4.06 -19.08
CA ALA A 16 4.00 -3.22 -18.42
C ALA A 16 4.04 -3.29 -16.88
N MET A 17 4.84 -4.20 -16.31
CA MET A 17 5.01 -4.32 -14.86
C MET A 17 6.13 -3.40 -14.38
N THR A 18 5.92 -2.75 -13.24
CA THR A 18 6.95 -1.92 -12.61
C THR A 18 7.83 -2.78 -11.70
N PRO A 19 9.16 -2.75 -11.84
CA PRO A 19 10.08 -3.41 -10.91
C PRO A 19 9.83 -3.01 -9.45
N GLY A 20 9.70 -3.99 -8.56
CA GLY A 20 9.45 -3.77 -7.14
C GLY A 20 8.00 -3.44 -6.76
N GLN A 21 7.08 -3.41 -7.72
CA GLN A 21 5.66 -3.23 -7.46
C GLN A 21 4.92 -4.56 -7.53
N ILE A 22 4.05 -4.80 -6.54
CA ILE A 22 3.13 -5.93 -6.56
C ILE A 22 1.96 -5.55 -7.46
N GLU A 23 1.76 -6.29 -8.54
CA GLU A 23 0.70 -6.06 -9.50
C GLU A 23 -0.38 -7.15 -9.37
N SER A 24 -1.65 -6.73 -9.40
CA SER A 24 -2.77 -7.65 -9.39
C SER A 24 -3.15 -8.06 -10.82
N PRO A 25 -3.57 -9.32 -11.06
CA PRO A 25 -4.04 -9.74 -12.38
C PRO A 25 -5.21 -8.91 -12.91
N SER A 26 -6.03 -8.35 -12.01
CA SER A 26 -7.17 -7.50 -12.36
C SER A 26 -6.73 -6.15 -12.89
N ASP A 27 -5.69 -5.55 -12.30
CA ASP A 27 -5.20 -4.24 -12.73
C ASP A 27 -4.44 -4.35 -14.05
N LEU A 28 -3.63 -5.40 -14.22
CA LEU A 28 -3.01 -5.72 -15.50
C LEU A 28 -4.07 -5.99 -16.58
N ALA A 29 -5.13 -6.73 -16.27
CA ALA A 29 -6.22 -6.97 -17.21
C ALA A 29 -6.90 -5.68 -17.68
N LYS A 30 -7.09 -4.69 -16.80
CA LYS A 30 -7.59 -3.36 -17.18
C LYS A 30 -6.64 -2.64 -18.15
N ARG A 31 -5.33 -2.65 -17.88
CA ARG A 31 -4.31 -2.03 -18.76
C ARG A 31 -4.33 -2.63 -20.17
N PHE A 32 -4.54 -3.94 -20.27
CA PHE A 32 -4.57 -4.63 -21.56
C PHE A 32 -5.96 -4.70 -22.22
N GLY A 33 -7.02 -4.24 -21.54
CA GLY A 33 -8.40 -4.36 -22.04
C GLY A 33 -8.87 -5.81 -22.17
N THR A 34 -8.44 -6.69 -21.26
CA THR A 34 -8.72 -8.14 -21.30
C THR A 34 -9.31 -8.63 -19.99
N SER A 35 -9.52 -9.94 -19.86
CA SER A 35 -10.01 -10.54 -18.62
C SER A 35 -8.87 -11.03 -17.73
N ALA A 36 -9.04 -10.89 -16.41
CA ALA A 36 -8.07 -11.37 -15.43
C ALA A 36 -7.83 -12.89 -15.48
N ALA A 37 -8.77 -13.67 -16.05
CA ALA A 37 -8.59 -15.11 -16.24
C ALA A 37 -7.54 -15.41 -17.32
N ILE A 38 -7.54 -14.63 -18.41
CA ILE A 38 -6.57 -14.75 -19.51
C ILE A 38 -5.18 -14.32 -19.03
N VAL A 39 -5.10 -13.14 -18.40
CA VAL A 39 -3.83 -12.59 -17.90
C VAL A 39 -3.21 -13.51 -16.85
N ARG A 40 -4.03 -14.15 -16.01
CA ARG A 40 -3.51 -15.11 -15.02
C ARG A 40 -2.77 -16.28 -15.67
N GLY A 41 -3.28 -16.83 -16.77
CA GLY A 41 -2.60 -17.93 -17.46
C GLY A 41 -1.17 -17.55 -17.86
N VAL A 42 -1.01 -16.33 -18.37
CA VAL A 42 0.30 -15.78 -18.78
C VAL A 42 1.20 -15.51 -17.56
N LEU A 43 0.65 -14.93 -16.48
CA LEU A 43 1.41 -14.65 -15.26
C LEU A 43 1.87 -15.94 -14.55
N GLU A 44 1.06 -16.99 -14.58
CA GLU A 44 1.41 -18.30 -14.03
C GLU A 44 2.53 -18.97 -14.83
N GLN A 45 2.50 -18.87 -16.16
CA GLN A 45 3.60 -19.34 -17.02
C GLN A 45 4.89 -18.59 -16.69
N LEU A 46 4.84 -17.26 -16.67
CA LEU A 46 5.99 -16.41 -16.31
C LEU A 46 6.54 -16.67 -14.90
N ALA A 47 5.67 -17.05 -13.96
CA ALA A 47 6.10 -17.45 -12.62
C ALA A 47 6.77 -18.82 -12.60
N THR A 48 6.28 -19.77 -13.40
CA THR A 48 6.93 -21.08 -13.59
C THR A 48 8.29 -20.93 -14.28
N ASP A 49 8.40 -20.01 -15.24
CA ASP A 49 9.65 -19.70 -15.95
C ASP A 49 10.65 -18.90 -15.09
N GLY A 50 10.27 -18.52 -13.86
CA GLY A 50 11.14 -17.82 -12.91
C GLY A 50 11.26 -16.31 -13.17
N ALA A 51 10.52 -15.74 -14.12
CA ALA A 51 10.51 -14.30 -14.38
C ALA A 51 9.70 -13.51 -13.34
N LEU A 52 8.71 -14.15 -12.70
CA LEU A 52 7.85 -13.54 -11.69
C LEU A 52 7.81 -14.38 -10.40
N THR A 53 7.65 -13.70 -9.26
CA THR A 53 7.37 -14.34 -7.97
C THR A 53 5.89 -14.17 -7.62
N ARG A 54 5.26 -15.24 -7.10
CA ARG A 54 3.91 -15.19 -6.54
C ARG A 54 3.93 -14.57 -5.14
N VAL A 55 3.15 -13.51 -4.94
CA VAL A 55 3.01 -12.82 -3.65
C VAL A 55 1.60 -13.01 -3.10
N ARG A 56 1.49 -13.55 -1.88
CA ARG A 56 0.21 -13.75 -1.19
C ARG A 56 -0.11 -12.55 -0.31
N CYS A 57 -1.21 -11.85 -0.59
CA CYS A 57 -1.67 -10.74 0.23
C CYS A 57 -2.81 -11.19 1.17
N LEU A 58 -2.79 -10.74 2.43
CA LEU A 58 -3.70 -11.18 3.51
C LEU A 58 -5.20 -10.96 3.23
N ARG A 59 -5.57 -10.14 2.24
CA ARG A 59 -6.97 -9.79 1.92
C ARG A 59 -7.43 -10.26 0.55
N VAL A 60 -6.62 -11.02 -0.18
CA VAL A 60 -6.92 -11.44 -1.55
C VAL A 60 -6.87 -12.96 -1.67
N LYS A 61 -7.95 -13.56 -2.17
CA LYS A 61 -8.07 -15.02 -2.34
C LYS A 61 -7.07 -15.58 -3.37
N ARG A 62 -6.64 -14.76 -4.32
CA ARG A 62 -5.76 -15.14 -5.42
C ARG A 62 -4.41 -14.42 -5.30
N PRO A 63 -3.30 -15.05 -5.73
CA PRO A 63 -1.99 -14.45 -5.64
C PRO A 63 -1.87 -13.23 -6.56
N ASN A 64 -1.03 -12.29 -6.12
CA ASN A 64 -0.50 -11.21 -6.93
C ASN A 64 0.92 -11.58 -7.39
N TYR A 65 1.49 -10.79 -8.28
CA TYR A 65 2.78 -11.10 -8.89
C TYR A 65 3.72 -9.89 -8.83
N ILE A 66 5.01 -10.16 -8.69
CA ILE A 66 6.09 -9.19 -8.72
C ILE A 66 7.20 -9.73 -9.62
N ILE A 67 7.98 -8.85 -10.24
CA ILE A 67 9.13 -9.27 -11.04
C ILE A 67 10.17 -9.94 -10.12
N ALA A 68 10.61 -11.14 -10.47
CA ALA A 68 11.57 -11.90 -9.69
C ALA A 68 12.87 -11.10 -9.49
N GLY A 69 13.44 -11.17 -8.29
CA GLY A 69 14.65 -10.41 -7.95
C GLY A 69 14.45 -8.91 -7.72
N THR A 70 13.24 -8.39 -7.96
CA THR A 70 12.89 -6.99 -7.67
C THR A 70 12.09 -6.84 -6.39
N GLU A 71 11.96 -7.91 -5.61
CA GLU A 71 11.28 -7.96 -4.32
C GLU A 71 11.93 -6.96 -3.37
N LYS A 72 11.47 -5.69 -3.44
CA LYS A 72 11.84 -4.68 -2.46
C LYS A 72 11.33 -5.21 -1.13
N HIS A 73 12.26 -5.66 -0.29
CA HIS A 73 12.09 -5.72 1.15
C HIS A 73 11.26 -4.51 1.53
N THR A 74 10.02 -4.73 1.97
CA THR A 74 9.19 -3.69 2.55
C THR A 74 10.08 -2.99 3.58
N ALA A 75 10.55 -1.79 3.26
CA ALA A 75 10.93 -0.85 4.29
C ALA A 75 9.73 -0.86 5.21
N ALA A 76 9.96 -1.30 6.45
CA ALA A 76 8.96 -1.27 7.49
C ALA A 76 8.25 0.08 7.35
N ARG A 77 6.93 0.06 7.18
CA ARG A 77 6.18 1.31 7.29
C ARG A 77 6.62 1.87 8.64
N ASP A 78 7.30 3.03 8.62
CA ASP A 78 7.34 3.95 9.74
C ASP A 78 5.89 4.38 9.97
N GLY A 79 5.08 3.45 10.47
CA GLY A 79 3.82 3.76 11.09
C GLY A 79 4.24 4.60 12.27
N TYR A 80 3.86 5.87 12.23
CA TYR A 80 3.98 6.75 13.37
C TYR A 80 3.42 6.04 14.59
N VAL A 81 4.31 5.53 15.46
CA VAL A 81 3.94 5.05 16.79
C VAL A 81 3.74 6.32 17.58
N GLY A 82 2.53 6.88 17.50
CA GLY A 82 2.16 8.02 18.33
C GLY A 82 2.46 7.64 19.76
N VAL A 83 3.35 8.42 20.39
CA VAL A 83 3.67 8.24 21.81
C VAL A 83 2.32 8.32 22.53
N PRO A 84 1.88 7.25 23.21
CA PRO A 84 0.62 7.30 23.95
C PRO A 84 0.72 8.48 24.92
N ALA A 85 -0.29 9.36 24.90
CA ALA A 85 -0.31 10.52 25.77
C ALA A 85 -0.03 10.06 27.20
N ALA A 86 1.02 10.59 27.82
CA ALA A 86 1.42 10.23 29.18
C ALA A 86 0.19 10.36 30.11
N PRO A 87 0.04 9.46 31.11
CA PRO A 87 -1.01 9.61 32.10
C PRO A 87 -0.97 11.02 32.67
N ARG A 88 -2.14 11.68 32.75
CA ARG A 88 -2.23 13.02 33.34
C ARG A 88 -1.88 12.90 34.83
N THR A 89 -0.63 13.22 35.18
CA THR A 89 -0.14 13.25 36.56
C THR A 89 -0.30 14.62 37.21
N HIS A 90 -1.10 15.52 36.63
CA HIS A 90 -1.48 16.75 37.30
C HIS A 90 -2.59 16.44 38.29
N PHE A 91 -2.18 16.31 39.55
CA PHE A 91 -3.03 16.31 40.71
C PHE A 91 -3.83 17.62 40.72
N VAL A 92 -5.10 17.57 40.29
CA VAL A 92 -6.02 18.73 40.33
C VAL A 92 -6.47 18.91 41.78
N MET A 93 -5.61 19.46 42.64
CA MET A 93 -6.04 19.95 43.96
C MET A 93 -5.47 21.32 44.35
N THR A 94 -4.72 21.99 43.48
CA THR A 94 -4.30 23.38 43.72
C THR A 94 -4.72 24.21 42.51
N GLY A 95 -5.92 24.78 42.60
CA GLY A 95 -6.56 25.54 41.54
C GLY A 95 -5.81 26.82 41.21
N ASP A 96 -5.07 26.79 40.11
CA ASP A 96 -4.70 27.99 39.38
C ASP A 96 -5.22 27.88 37.94
N LEU A 97 -6.35 28.53 37.71
CA LEU A 97 -7.09 28.48 36.45
C LEU A 97 -6.36 29.23 35.32
N ASP A 98 -5.42 30.12 35.66
CA ASP A 98 -4.65 30.88 34.67
C ASP A 98 -3.57 30.01 34.00
N ALA A 99 -3.01 29.05 34.74
CA ALA A 99 -2.12 28.05 34.17
C ALA A 99 -2.85 27.14 33.16
N TYR A 100 -4.10 26.78 33.46
CA TYR A 100 -4.92 25.97 32.55
C TYR A 100 -5.30 26.76 31.29
N ALA A 101 -5.69 28.03 31.43
CA ALA A 101 -6.05 28.89 30.31
C ALA A 101 -4.87 29.18 29.38
N SER A 102 -3.67 29.39 29.94
CA SER A 102 -2.45 29.61 29.15
C SER A 102 -2.01 28.35 28.39
N GLU A 103 -2.19 27.16 28.98
CA GLU A 103 -1.88 25.89 28.30
C GLU A 103 -2.83 25.63 27.11
N ILE A 104 -4.13 25.96 27.26
CA ILE A 104 -5.11 25.86 26.16
C ILE A 104 -4.74 26.80 25.01
N ARG A 105 -4.36 28.05 25.28
CA ARG A 105 -3.95 29.01 24.24
C ARG A 105 -2.71 28.52 23.49
N ARG A 106 -1.70 28.03 24.21
CA ARG A 106 -0.48 27.46 23.59
C ARG A 106 -0.80 26.31 22.63
N ARG A 107 -1.78 25.45 22.97
CA ARG A 107 -2.20 24.36 22.09
C ARG A 107 -2.98 24.85 20.86
N ALA A 108 -3.83 25.86 21.03
CA ALA A 108 -4.55 26.47 19.92
C ALA A 108 -3.59 27.11 18.89
N ASP A 109 -2.56 27.83 19.37
CA ASP A 109 -1.55 28.44 18.50
C ASP A 109 -0.75 27.39 17.70
N LEU A 110 -0.38 26.28 18.35
CA LEU A 110 0.30 25.17 17.68
C LEU A 110 -0.57 24.53 16.59
N CYS A 111 -1.86 24.32 16.85
CA CYS A 111 -2.78 23.78 15.85
C CYS A 111 -2.99 24.72 14.66
N MET A 112 -2.94 26.03 14.88
CA MET A 112 -3.07 27.03 13.80
C MET A 112 -1.79 27.15 12.97
N MET A 113 -0.60 26.92 13.55
CA MET A 113 0.68 26.87 12.82
C MET A 113 0.80 25.66 11.89
N VAL A 114 0.23 24.50 12.25
CA VAL A 114 0.25 23.26 11.42
C VAL A 114 -0.69 23.34 10.20
N ARG A 115 -1.52 24.39 10.10
CA ARG A 115 -2.55 24.55 9.05
C ARG A 115 -2.16 25.48 7.90
N ARG A 116 -0.92 25.99 7.88
CA ARG A 116 -0.32 26.72 6.74
C ARG A 116 0.56 25.79 5.93
#